data_AF-A0A430AFS0-F1
#
_entry.id   AF-A0A430AFS0-F1
#
_cell.length_a   1.000
_cell.length_b   1.000
_cell.length_c   1.000
_cell.angle_alpha   90.00
_cell.angle_beta   90.00
_cell.angle_gamma   90.00
#
_symmetry.space_group_name_H-M   'P 1'
#
loop_
_entity.id
_entity.type
_entity.pdbx_description
1 polymer ?
#
loop_
_entity_poly.entity_id
_entity_poly.type
_entity_poly.pdbx_seq_one_letter_code
_entity_poly.pdbx_strand_id
1 'polypeptide(L)'
;MQTEKKAALTIVGIHLFLLLIKIIFNQNISVTAYGDTCFMIALFFLMIGALFSILGSGFFDFFQKNMKRQLFHKKNMKKANFIPLSQVAPRRPTYWFEVATFFLLISLLSLLFT
;
A
#
# COMPACT_ATOMS: atom_id res chain seq x y z
N MET A 1 -18.27 4.82 -1.72
CA MET A 1 -18.83 4.46 -3.04
C MET A 1 -17.83 4.48 -4.21
N GLN A 2 -17.19 5.60 -4.57
CA GLN A 2 -16.30 5.61 -5.77
C GLN A 2 -14.95 4.90 -5.54
N THR A 3 -14.41 4.92 -4.32
CA THR A 3 -13.17 4.21 -3.93
C THR A 3 -13.36 2.70 -3.83
N GLU A 4 -14.48 2.26 -3.25
CA GLU A 4 -14.83 0.83 -3.13
C GLU A 4 -14.99 0.18 -4.52
N LYS A 5 -15.63 0.88 -5.46
CA LYS A 5 -15.75 0.41 -6.85
C LYS A 5 -14.38 0.25 -7.52
N LYS A 6 -13.44 1.17 -7.26
CA LYS A 6 -12.07 1.06 -7.76
C LYS A 6 -11.34 -0.12 -7.11
N ALA A 7 -11.45 -0.29 -5.79
CA ALA A 7 -10.84 -1.42 -5.08
C ALA A 7 -11.36 -2.76 -5.62
N ALA A 8 -12.68 -2.91 -5.78
CA ALA A 8 -13.31 -4.10 -6.34
C ALA A 8 -12.83 -4.39 -7.76
N LEU A 9 -12.77 -3.39 -8.64
CA LEU A 9 -12.26 -3.55 -10.00
C LEU A 9 -10.79 -4.03 -10.00
N THR A 10 -9.98 -3.49 -9.08
CA THR A 10 -8.56 -3.83 -8.98
C THR A 10 -8.37 -5.25 -8.47
N ILE A 11 -9.15 -5.65 -7.46
CA ILE A 11 -9.19 -7.01 -6.94
C ILE A 11 -9.56 -7.99 -8.05
N VAL A 12 -10.66 -7.74 -8.76
CA VAL A 12 -11.14 -8.59 -9.87
C VAL A 12 -10.11 -8.66 -10.99
N GLY A 13 -9.52 -7.52 -11.35
CA GLY A 13 -8.48 -7.44 -12.37
C GLY A 13 -7.25 -8.27 -12.02
N ILE A 14 -6.77 -8.20 -10.77
CA ILE A 14 -5.65 -9.00 -10.30
C ILE A 14 -5.99 -10.50 -10.32
N HIS A 15 -7.19 -10.89 -9.87
CA HIS A 15 -7.61 -12.30 -9.90
C HIS A 15 -7.65 -12.86 -11.32
N LEU A 16 -8.25 -12.13 -12.25
CA LEU A 16 -8.29 -12.50 -13.67
C LEU A 16 -6.88 -12.61 -14.26
N PHE A 17 -6.02 -11.65 -13.95
CA PHE A 17 -4.63 -11.66 -14.42
C PHE A 17 -3.85 -12.88 -13.91
N LEU A 18 -3.99 -13.22 -12.62
CA LEU A 18 -3.37 -14.41 -12.04
C LEU A 18 -3.88 -15.71 -12.68
N LEU A 19 -5.19 -15.81 -12.92
CA LEU A 19 -5.77 -16.98 -13.59
C LEU A 19 -5.24 -17.12 -15.03
N LEU A 20 -5.19 -16.02 -15.79
CA LEU A 20 -4.65 -16.01 -17.15
C LEU A 20 -3.19 -16.48 -17.18
N ILE A 21 -2.35 -15.96 -16.28
CA ILE A 21 -0.95 -16.39 -16.16
C ILE A 21 -0.89 -17.90 -15.89
N LYS A 22 -1.64 -18.41 -14.89
CA LYS A 22 -1.59 -19.84 -14.55
C LYS A 22 -2.02 -20.74 -15.72
N ILE A 23 -3.03 -20.32 -16.49
CA ILE A 23 -3.48 -21.03 -17.70
C ILE A 23 -2.39 -21.02 -18.79
N ILE A 24 -1.81 -19.85 -19.07
CA ILE A 24 -0.76 -19.70 -20.10
C ILE A 24 0.47 -20.55 -19.79
N PHE A 25 0.86 -20.62 -18.52
CA PHE A 25 2.02 -21.41 -18.08
C PHE A 25 1.68 -22.87 -17.72
N ASN A 26 0.43 -23.30 -17.97
CA ASN A 26 -0.06 -24.66 -17.70
C ASN A 26 0.26 -25.15 -16.28
N GLN A 27 0.22 -24.24 -15.30
CA GLN A 27 0.57 -24.55 -13.92
C GLN A 27 -0.64 -25.15 -13.19
N ASN A 28 -0.41 -26.19 -12.38
CA ASN A 28 -1.45 -26.76 -11.54
C ASN A 28 -1.98 -25.70 -10.56
N ILE A 29 -3.30 -25.53 -10.56
CA ILE A 29 -3.98 -24.60 -9.66
C ILE A 29 -4.18 -25.31 -8.31
N SER A 30 -3.14 -25.31 -7.49
CA SER A 30 -3.27 -25.69 -6.08
C SER A 30 -3.84 -24.54 -5.25
N VAL A 31 -4.69 -24.86 -4.29
CA VAL A 31 -5.25 -23.92 -3.31
C VAL A 31 -4.11 -23.29 -2.50
N THR A 32 -3.16 -24.08 -2.02
CA THR A 32 -1.98 -23.60 -1.27
C THR A 32 -1.13 -22.61 -2.06
N ALA A 33 -0.71 -22.98 -3.27
CA ALA A 33 0.08 -22.10 -4.13
C ALA A 33 -0.66 -20.81 -4.51
N TYR A 34 -1.99 -20.85 -4.59
CA TYR A 34 -2.82 -19.68 -4.80
C TYR A 34 -2.87 -18.78 -3.54
N GLY A 35 -3.00 -19.37 -2.35
CA GLY A 35 -2.92 -18.68 -1.06
C GLY A 35 -1.58 -17.96 -0.85
N ASP A 36 -0.46 -18.60 -1.20
CA ASP A 36 0.88 -18.00 -1.13
C ASP A 36 1.03 -16.80 -2.07
N THR A 37 0.49 -16.92 -3.28
CA THR A 37 0.48 -15.82 -4.26
C THR A 37 -0.35 -14.64 -3.73
N CYS A 38 -1.53 -14.92 -3.15
CA CYS A 38 -2.37 -13.90 -2.53
C CYS A 38 -1.67 -13.23 -1.35
N PHE A 39 -0.91 -13.97 -0.53
CA PHE A 39 -0.12 -13.42 0.57
C PHE A 39 0.92 -12.42 0.08
N MET A 40 1.70 -12.79 -0.95
CA MET A 40 2.74 -11.92 -1.51
C MET A 40 2.14 -10.62 -2.07
N ILE A 41 0.99 -10.70 -2.73
CA ILE A 41 0.26 -9.52 -3.22
C ILE A 41 -0.25 -8.67 -2.06
N ALA A 42 -0.86 -9.29 -1.05
CA ALA A 42 -1.33 -8.57 0.14
C ALA A 42 -0.19 -7.79 0.80
N LEU A 43 0.99 -8.41 0.95
CA LEU A 43 2.17 -7.78 1.55
C LEU A 43 2.63 -6.55 0.76
N PHE A 44 2.65 -6.65 -0.57
CA PHE A 44 3.00 -5.52 -1.44
C PHE A 44 2.05 -4.33 -1.25
N PHE A 45 0.74 -4.57 -1.29
CA PHE A 45 -0.25 -3.51 -1.08
C PHE A 45 -0.20 -2.93 0.35
N LEU A 46 0.05 -3.79 1.35
CA LEU A 46 0.18 -3.38 2.75
C LEU A 46 1.41 -2.48 2.95
N MET A 47 2.55 -2.80 2.31
CA MET A 47 3.76 -1.97 2.34
C MET A 47 3.51 -0.59 1.74
N ILE A 48 2.82 -0.52 0.59
CA ILE A 48 2.45 0.76 -0.04
C ILE A 48 1.49 1.55 0.84
N GLY A 49 0.46 0.89 1.39
CA GLY A 49 -0.50 1.52 2.30
C GLY A 49 0.17 2.09 3.55
N ALA A 50 1.08 1.33 4.16
CA ALA A 50 1.88 1.76 5.30
C ALA A 50 2.75 2.96 4.95
N LEU A 51 3.45 2.93 3.81
CA LEU A 51 4.28 4.04 3.35
C LEU A 51 3.46 5.33 3.19
N PHE A 52 2.31 5.27 2.51
CA PHE A 52 1.45 6.44 2.35
C PHE A 52 0.82 6.91 3.67
N SER A 53 0.50 5.99 4.57
CA SER A 53 0.03 6.32 5.91
C SER A 53 1.08 7.10 6.71
N ILE A 54 2.34 6.64 6.69
CA ILE A 54 3.45 7.32 7.36
C ILE A 54 3.68 8.70 6.73
N LEU A 55 3.71 8.80 5.40
CA LEU A 55 3.90 10.09 4.70
C LEU A 55 2.75 11.07 4.97
N GLY A 56 1.50 10.59 5.02
CA GLY A 56 0.32 11.40 5.32
C GLY A 56 0.13 11.74 6.79
N SER A 57 0.77 11.02 7.72
CA SER A 57 0.61 11.20 9.17
C SER A 57 1.21 12.50 9.74
N GLY A 58 2.07 13.18 8.97
CA GLY A 58 2.84 14.32 9.47
C GLY A 58 4.13 13.93 10.22
N PHE A 59 4.47 12.64 10.32
CA PHE A 59 5.76 12.18 10.84
C PHE A 59 6.93 12.88 10.16
N PHE A 60 6.92 12.91 8.82
CA PHE A 60 7.97 13.56 8.05
C PHE A 60 7.92 15.09 8.14
N ASP A 61 6.75 15.69 8.37
CA ASP A 61 6.66 17.14 8.61
C ASP A 61 7.30 17.52 9.95
N PHE A 62 7.09 16.69 10.97
CA PHE A 62 7.75 16.84 12.27
C PHE A 62 9.27 16.67 12.12
N PHE A 63 9.72 15.65 11.38
CA PHE A 63 11.13 15.46 11.08
C PHE A 63 11.72 16.69 10.38
N GLN A 64 11.08 17.15 9.29
CA GLN A 64 11.51 18.33 8.53
C GLN A 64 11.54 19.59 9.41
N LYS A 65 10.53 19.83 10.24
CA LYS A 65 10.47 20.98 11.16
C LYS A 65 11.63 20.97 12.15
N ASN A 66 11.95 19.81 12.73
CA ASN A 66 13.05 19.68 13.69
C ASN A 66 14.41 19.85 13.01
N MET A 67 14.62 19.21 11.86
CA MET A 67 15.86 19.32 11.09
C MET A 67 16.10 20.78 10.67
N LYS A 68 15.02 21.46 10.24
CA LYS A 68 15.05 22.89 9.89
C LYS A 68 15.40 23.74 11.10
N ARG A 69 14.78 23.49 12.27
CA ARG A 69 15.10 24.22 13.51
C ARG A 69 16.59 24.14 13.83
N GLN A 70 17.18 22.96 13.72
CA GLN A 70 18.61 22.76 14.00
C GLN A 70 19.52 23.41 12.94
N LEU A 71 19.18 23.32 11.64
CA LEU A 71 19.98 23.87 10.56
C LEU A 71 19.90 25.39 10.44
N PHE A 72 18.71 25.98 10.68
CA PHE A 72 18.50 27.42 10.55
C PHE A 72 19.02 28.22 11.75
N HIS A 73 19.04 27.64 12.96
CA HIS A 73 19.78 28.23 14.08
C HIS A 73 21.27 28.42 13.78
N LYS A 74 21.83 27.63 12.84
CA LYS A 74 23.24 27.68 12.46
C LYS A 74 23.56 28.67 11.33
N LYS A 75 22.56 29.18 10.58
CA LYS A 75 22.83 29.87 9.28
C LYS A 75 22.04 31.16 8.98
N ASN A 76 21.17 31.68 9.85
CA ASN A 76 20.41 32.93 9.61
C ASN A 76 19.73 33.00 8.22
N MET A 77 19.33 31.86 7.65
CA MET A 77 18.78 31.80 6.30
C MET A 77 17.29 32.19 6.29
N LYS A 78 16.88 32.99 5.30
CA LYS A 78 15.48 33.42 5.12
C LYS A 78 14.54 32.21 5.05
N LYS A 79 13.35 32.32 5.66
CA LYS A 79 12.32 31.26 5.69
C LYS A 79 11.88 30.93 4.25
N ALA A 80 12.47 29.89 3.65
CA ALA A 80 11.96 29.35 2.39
C ALA A 80 10.54 28.78 2.59
N ASN A 81 9.66 29.04 1.61
CA ASN A 81 8.28 28.55 1.57
C ASN A 81 8.26 27.02 1.76
N PHE A 82 7.59 26.56 2.81
CA PHE A 82 7.59 25.17 3.25
C PHE A 82 6.31 24.50 2.79
N ILE A 83 6.44 23.43 2.00
CA ILE A 83 5.35 22.54 1.64
C ILE A 83 5.56 21.25 2.44
N PRO A 84 4.72 20.95 3.44
CA PRO A 84 4.81 19.71 4.21
C PRO A 84 4.54 18.50 3.31
N LEU A 85 5.27 17.41 3.55
CA LEU A 85 5.10 16.15 2.83
C LEU A 85 3.71 15.56 3.04
N SER A 86 3.08 15.81 4.18
CA SER A 86 1.68 15.39 4.43
C SER A 86 0.66 16.04 3.49
N GLN A 87 0.98 17.20 2.89
CA GLN A 87 0.10 17.85 1.91
C GLN A 87 0.24 17.26 0.51
N VAL A 88 1.39 16.65 0.20
CA VAL A 88 1.64 16.00 -1.09
C VAL A 88 1.19 14.54 -1.06
N ALA A 89 1.26 13.90 0.10
CA ALA A 89 0.80 12.54 0.29
C ALA A 89 -0.73 12.41 0.15
N PRO A 90 -1.23 11.30 -0.40
CA PRO A 90 -2.66 11.05 -0.50
C PRO A 90 -3.30 10.99 0.90
N ARG A 91 -4.31 11.84 1.14
CA ARG A 91 -5.00 11.95 2.44
C ARG A 91 -5.69 10.66 2.92
N ARG A 92 -5.95 9.70 2.04
CA ARG A 92 -6.68 8.46 2.36
C ARG A 92 -5.97 7.25 1.75
N PRO A 93 -5.03 6.62 2.48
CA PRO A 93 -4.38 5.39 2.05
C PRO A 93 -5.29 4.16 2.19
N THR A 94 -6.55 4.32 2.62
CA THR A 94 -7.49 3.23 2.92
C THR A 94 -7.68 2.27 1.75
N TYR A 95 -7.68 2.78 0.51
CA TYR A 95 -7.74 1.96 -0.70
C TYR A 95 -6.67 0.85 -0.72
N TRP A 96 -5.42 1.16 -0.36
CA TRP A 96 -4.33 0.18 -0.37
C TRP A 96 -4.52 -0.88 0.72
N PHE A 97 -5.00 -0.46 1.89
CA PHE A 97 -5.31 -1.38 2.99
C PHE A 97 -6.54 -2.24 2.71
N GLU A 98 -7.56 -1.73 2.02
CA GLU A 98 -8.76 -2.48 1.60
C GLU A 98 -8.35 -3.64 0.67
N VAL A 99 -7.54 -3.33 -0.36
CA VAL A 99 -7.03 -4.36 -1.29
C VAL A 99 -6.14 -5.36 -0.55
N ALA A 100 -5.21 -4.89 0.29
CA ALA A 100 -4.33 -5.76 1.06
C ALA A 100 -5.12 -6.70 1.97
N THR A 101 -6.10 -6.18 2.71
CA THR A 101 -6.92 -6.96 3.64
C THR A 101 -7.70 -8.05 2.91
N PHE A 102 -8.25 -7.75 1.74
CA PHE A 102 -8.98 -8.73 0.94
C PHE A 102 -8.10 -9.92 0.53
N PHE A 103 -6.92 -9.65 -0.04
CA PHE A 103 -5.98 -10.71 -0.43
C PHE A 103 -5.43 -11.48 0.77
N LEU A 104 -5.22 -10.80 1.90
CA LEU A 104 -4.76 -11.41 3.14
C LEU A 104 -5.82 -12.36 3.72
N LEU A 105 -7.10 -11.98 3.69
CA LEU A 105 -8.20 -12.86 4.10
C LEU A 105 -8.29 -14.11 3.23
N ILE A 106 -8.16 -13.98 1.90
CA ILE A 106 -8.13 -15.15 1.00
C ILE A 106 -6.94 -16.05 1.31
N SER A 107 -5.76 -15.47 1.54
CA SER A 107 -4.58 -16.23 1.92
C SER A 107 -4.78 -16.99 3.23
N LEU A 108 -5.35 -16.35 4.25
CA LEU A 108 -5.68 -17.00 5.53
C LEU A 108 -6.72 -18.10 5.36
N LEU A 109 -7.77 -17.88 4.56
CA LEU A 109 -8.78 -18.89 4.28
C LEU A 109 -8.19 -20.09 3.56
N SER A 110 -7.22 -19.88 2.67
CA SER A 110 -6.51 -20.97 1.98
C SER A 110 -5.79 -21.91 2.93
N LEU A 111 -5.35 -21.45 4.10
CA LEU A 111 -4.72 -22.30 5.11
C LEU A 111 -5.68 -23.35 5.69
N LEU A 112 -7.00 -23.08 5.69
CA LEU A 112 -8.01 -24.02 6.17
C LEU A 112 -8.24 -25.20 5.23
N PHE A 113 -7.79 -25.07 3.97
CA PHE A 113 -7.92 -26.09 2.92
C PHE A 113 -6.56 -26.65 2.50
N THR A 114 -5.53 -26.42 3.32
CA THR A 114 -4.19 -27.03 3.20
C THR A 114 -4.18 -28.38 3.89
#